data_AF-A0A0F9SC87-F1
#
_entry.id   AF-A0A0F9SC87-F1
#
_cell.length_a   1.000
_cell.length_b   1.000
_cell.length_c   1.000
_cell.angle_alpha   90.00
_cell.angle_beta   90.00
_cell.angle_gamma   90.00
#
_symmetry.space_group_name_H-M   'P 1'
#
loop_
_entity.id
_entity.type
_entity.pdbx_description
1 polymer ?
#
loop_
_entity_poly.entity_id
_entity_poly.type
_entity_poly.pdbx_seq_one_letter_code
_entity_poly.pdbx_strand_id
1 'polypeptide(L)'
;MDAFLSNVDWPEIGIASWDTLVMVGLSLLFSVLAGLPIGVLLFLTGKRQLLEQPVAYAVLSFVVNVLRSVPFIILLIVMIPFTVMLIGTSLGVAGAIPPLVAGGAPFLARLVETSLREVDRGIIEA
;
A
#
# COMPACT_ATOMS: atom_id res chain seq x y z
N MET A 1 -1.22 -20.16 -36.21
CA MET A 1 -0.85 -19.07 -35.28
C MET A 1 -1.66 -17.82 -35.57
N ASP A 2 -1.88 -17.48 -36.84
CA ASP A 2 -2.53 -16.22 -37.26
C ASP A 2 -4.03 -16.12 -36.92
N ALA A 3 -4.75 -17.26 -36.85
CA ALA A 3 -6.16 -17.29 -36.46
C ALA A 3 -6.40 -17.03 -34.94
N PHE A 4 -5.37 -17.12 -34.10
CA PHE A 4 -5.49 -16.86 -32.66
C PHE A 4 -5.27 -15.38 -32.32
N LEU A 5 -4.44 -14.68 -33.11
CA LEU A 5 -4.09 -13.28 -32.92
C LEU A 5 -4.93 -12.32 -33.76
N SER A 6 -5.79 -12.83 -34.66
CA SER A 6 -6.67 -12.00 -35.50
C SER A 6 -7.77 -11.26 -34.72
N ASN A 7 -8.11 -11.75 -33.52
CA ASN A 7 -9.12 -11.13 -32.64
C ASN A 7 -8.48 -10.26 -31.54
N VAL A 8 -7.15 -10.05 -31.60
CA VAL A 8 -6.42 -9.27 -30.61
C VAL A 8 -6.38 -7.82 -31.06
N ASP A 9 -7.03 -6.95 -30.29
CA ASP A 9 -6.97 -5.51 -30.46
C ASP A 9 -5.70 -4.98 -29.77
N TRP A 10 -4.61 -4.91 -30.54
CA TRP A 10 -3.31 -4.42 -30.07
C TRP A 10 -3.35 -2.98 -29.51
N PRO A 11 -4.05 -2.03 -30.14
CA PRO A 11 -4.29 -0.71 -29.55
C PRO A 11 -4.90 -0.76 -28.15
N GLU A 12 -5.94 -1.57 -27.94
CA GLU A 12 -6.62 -1.69 -26.64
C GLU A 12 -5.68 -2.24 -25.56
N ILE A 13 -4.86 -3.25 -25.90
CA ILE A 13 -3.85 -3.79 -24.99
C ILE A 13 -2.82 -2.71 -24.60
N GLY A 14 -2.43 -1.86 -25.54
CA GLY A 14 -1.53 -0.73 -25.27
C GLY A 14 -2.11 0.24 -24.24
N ILE A 15 -3.39 0.60 -24.39
CA ILE A 15 -4.11 1.48 -23.47
C ILE A 15 -4.24 0.82 -22.09
N ALA A 16 -4.68 -0.44 -22.02
CA ALA A 16 -4.83 -1.17 -20.76
C ALA A 16 -3.48 -1.34 -20.01
N SER A 17 -2.39 -1.53 -20.77
CA SER A 17 -1.05 -1.60 -20.20
C SER A 17 -0.63 -0.26 -19.58
N TRP A 18 -0.94 0.84 -20.27
CA TRP A 18 -0.70 2.18 -19.76
C TRP A 18 -1.52 2.48 -18.50
N ASP A 19 -2.81 2.14 -18.51
CA ASP A 19 -3.69 2.29 -17.35
C ASP A 19 -3.15 1.52 -16.13
N THR A 20 -2.65 0.31 -16.34
CA THR A 20 -2.03 -0.50 -15.29
C THR A 20 -0.77 0.18 -14.74
N LEU A 21 0.10 0.72 -15.61
CA LEU A 21 1.29 1.46 -15.18
C LEU A 21 0.93 2.70 -14.37
N VAL A 22 -0.12 3.43 -14.76
CA VAL A 22 -0.61 4.60 -14.02
C VAL A 22 -1.18 4.18 -12.66
N MET A 23 -2.02 3.14 -12.62
CA MET A 23 -2.57 2.60 -11.37
C MET A 23 -1.45 2.19 -10.41
N VAL A 24 -0.47 1.40 -10.89
CA VAL A 24 0.65 0.93 -10.08
C VAL A 24 1.54 2.09 -9.65
N GLY A 25 1.90 2.99 -10.56
CA GLY A 25 2.78 4.12 -10.26
C GLY A 25 2.19 5.06 -9.22
N LEU A 26 0.93 5.48 -9.40
CA LEU A 26 0.26 6.37 -8.45
C LEU A 26 -0.04 5.68 -7.12
N SER A 27 -0.54 4.44 -7.16
CA SER A 27 -0.82 3.71 -5.91
C SER A 27 0.45 3.42 -5.13
N LEU A 28 1.56 3.11 -5.80
CA LEU A 28 2.86 2.97 -5.16
C LEU A 28 3.30 4.29 -4.53
N LEU A 29 3.25 5.40 -5.28
CA LEU A 29 3.65 6.72 -4.77
C LEU A 29 2.90 7.07 -3.47
N PHE A 30 1.57 6.97 -3.46
CA PHE A 30 0.79 7.27 -2.27
C PHE A 30 0.97 6.23 -1.16
N SER A 31 1.16 4.95 -1.51
CA SER A 31 1.48 3.91 -0.53
C SER A 31 2.83 4.17 0.14
N VAL A 32 3.82 4.70 -0.58
CA VAL A 32 5.10 5.15 0.00
C VAL A 32 4.90 6.33 0.92
N LEU A 33 4.17 7.35 0.47
CA LEU A 33 3.93 8.55 1.27
C LEU A 33 3.20 8.25 2.59
N ALA A 34 2.28 7.27 2.61
CA ALA A 34 1.60 6.86 3.84
C ALA A 34 2.36 5.77 4.62
N GLY A 35 2.82 4.73 3.92
CA GLY A 35 3.42 3.55 4.53
C GLY A 35 4.79 3.82 5.14
N LEU A 36 5.62 4.67 4.52
CA LEU A 36 6.95 4.97 5.04
C LEU A 36 6.89 5.69 6.40
N PRO A 37 6.12 6.78 6.59
CA PRO A 37 5.96 7.39 7.92
C PRO A 37 5.39 6.41 8.96
N ILE A 38 4.39 5.59 8.60
CA ILE A 38 3.80 4.60 9.52
C ILE A 38 4.85 3.55 9.93
N GLY A 39 5.66 3.06 8.99
CA GLY A 39 6.72 2.09 9.26
C GLY A 39 7.83 2.66 10.15
N VAL A 40 8.23 3.91 9.92
CA VAL A 40 9.19 4.63 10.77
C VAL A 40 8.61 4.83 12.17
N LEU A 41 7.34 5.22 12.32
CA LEU A 41 6.70 5.37 13.62
C LEU A 41 6.59 4.04 14.37
N LEU A 42 6.25 2.94 13.68
CA LEU A 42 6.25 1.59 14.24
C LEU A 42 7.64 1.19 14.73
N PHE A 43 8.69 1.53 13.99
CA PHE A 43 10.05 1.28 14.40
C PHE A 43 10.41 2.08 15.66
N LEU A 44 10.22 3.40 15.64
CA LEU A 44 10.59 4.30 16.73
C LEU A 44 9.82 4.06 18.04
N THR A 45 8.55 3.65 17.94
CA THR A 45 7.71 3.34 19.11
C THR A 45 7.92 1.93 19.67
N GLY A 46 8.73 1.11 18.98
CA GLY A 46 9.05 -0.25 19.40
C GLY A 46 9.87 -0.31 20.68
N LYS A 47 9.95 -1.51 21.27
CA LYS A 47 10.76 -1.75 22.49
C LYS A 47 12.24 -1.44 22.25
N ARG A 48 12.88 -0.74 23.19
CA ARG A 48 14.30 -0.33 23.13
C ARG A 48 14.62 0.54 21.92
N GLN A 49 13.81 1.57 21.70
CA GLN A 49 13.96 2.56 20.62
C GLN A 49 13.75 3.97 21.17
N LEU A 50 14.09 4.99 20.38
CA LEU A 50 14.13 6.39 20.81
C LEU A 50 12.81 6.91 21.40
N LEU A 51 11.66 6.44 20.90
CA LEU A 51 10.33 6.90 21.32
C LEU A 51 9.50 5.75 21.89
N GLU A 52 10.12 4.88 22.71
CA GLU A 52 9.47 3.69 23.27
C GLU A 52 8.11 4.02 23.92
N GLN A 53 7.04 3.55 23.28
CA GLN A 53 5.65 3.77 23.66
C GLN A 53 4.89 2.47 23.40
N PRO A 54 4.83 1.54 24.37
CA PRO A 54 4.31 0.20 24.15
C PRO A 54 2.83 0.20 23.76
N VAL A 55 2.05 1.17 24.24
CA VAL A 55 0.63 1.34 23.88
C VAL A 55 0.49 1.83 22.44
N ALA A 56 1.22 2.88 22.05
CA ALA A 56 1.17 3.41 20.68
C ALA A 56 1.61 2.35 19.65
N TYR A 57 2.69 1.63 19.95
CA TYR A 57 3.15 0.52 19.12
C TYR A 57 2.10 -0.58 19.00
N ALA A 58 1.49 -0.99 20.11
CA ALA A 58 0.46 -2.04 20.10
C ALA A 58 -0.75 -1.64 19.24
N VAL A 59 -1.23 -0.40 19.37
CA VAL A 59 -2.37 0.11 18.58
C VAL A 59 -2.02 0.21 17.09
N LEU A 60 -0.91 0.85 16.74
CA LEU A 60 -0.49 0.96 15.33
C LEU A 60 -0.25 -0.43 14.72
N SER A 61 0.44 -1.30 15.44
CA SER A 61 0.73 -2.65 14.97
C SER A 61 -0.57 -3.45 14.78
N PHE A 62 -1.53 -3.33 15.70
CA PHE A 62 -2.85 -3.94 15.54
C PHE A 62 -3.56 -3.44 14.28
N VAL A 63 -3.64 -2.12 14.06
CA VAL A 63 -4.29 -1.53 12.87
C VAL A 63 -3.61 -2.01 11.59
N VAL A 64 -2.28 -1.95 11.52
CA VAL A 64 -1.52 -2.40 10.34
C VAL A 64 -1.74 -3.89 10.08
N ASN A 65 -1.75 -4.73 11.12
CA ASN A 65 -1.95 -6.16 10.97
C ASN A 65 -3.39 -6.52 10.56
N VAL A 66 -4.41 -5.80 11.06
CA VAL A 66 -5.79 -5.96 10.62
C VAL A 66 -5.93 -5.57 9.15
N LEU A 67 -5.41 -4.42 8.74
CA LEU A 67 -5.49 -4.00 7.34
C LEU A 67 -4.77 -4.97 6.40
N ARG A 68 -3.65 -5.57 6.83
CA ARG A 68 -2.93 -6.59 6.06
C ARG A 68 -3.62 -7.94 6.01
N SER A 69 -4.42 -8.30 7.01
CA SER A 69 -5.09 -9.60 7.06
C SER A 69 -6.38 -9.62 6.24
N VAL A 70 -6.97 -8.45 5.94
CA VAL A 70 -8.13 -8.34 5.07
C VAL A 70 -7.71 -8.64 3.62
N PRO A 71 -8.34 -9.63 2.95
CA PRO A 71 -8.11 -9.88 1.54
C PRO A 71 -8.36 -8.63 0.69
N PHE A 72 -7.48 -8.35 -0.27
CA PHE A 72 -7.56 -7.12 -1.07
C PHE A 72 -8.92 -6.92 -1.75
N ILE A 73 -9.53 -7.99 -2.26
CA ILE A 73 -10.86 -7.96 -2.89
C ILE A 73 -11.94 -7.47 -1.90
N ILE A 74 -11.87 -7.92 -0.64
CA ILE A 74 -12.82 -7.50 0.40
C ILE A 74 -12.58 -6.03 0.76
N LEU A 75 -11.33 -5.64 0.92
CA LEU A 75 -10.96 -4.24 1.19
C LEU A 75 -11.49 -3.32 0.08
N LEU A 76 -11.31 -3.70 -1.18
CA LEU A 76 -11.81 -2.96 -2.34
C LEU A 76 -13.31 -2.72 -2.24
N ILE A 77 -14.11 -3.76 -1.92
CA ILE A 77 -15.56 -3.65 -1.79
C ILE A 77 -15.94 -2.74 -0.62
N VAL A 78 -15.30 -2.90 0.53
CA VAL A 78 -15.54 -2.06 1.73
C VAL A 78 -15.16 -0.59 1.47
N MET A 79 -14.17 -0.35 0.62
CA MET A 79 -13.72 1.00 0.27
C MET A 79 -14.63 1.71 -0.74
N ILE A 80 -15.53 1.03 -1.47
CA ILE A 80 -16.40 1.65 -2.50
C ILE A 80 -17.04 2.98 -2.04
N PRO A 81 -17.77 3.06 -0.90
CA PRO A 81 -18.39 4.32 -0.48
C PRO A 81 -17.36 5.43 -0.23
N PHE A 82 -16.20 5.07 0.33
CA PHE A 82 -15.11 6.01 0.57
C PHE A 82 -14.44 6.47 -0.73
N THR A 83 -14.21 5.55 -1.67
CA THR A 83 -13.63 5.84 -3.00
C THR A 83 -14.53 6.79 -3.78
N VAL A 84 -15.85 6.53 -3.81
CA VAL A 84 -16.81 7.42 -4.47
C VAL A 84 -16.86 8.78 -3.79
N MET A 85 -16.78 8.84 -2.46
CA MET A 85 -16.70 10.11 -1.73
C MET A 85 -15.44 10.92 -2.06
N LEU A 86 -14.28 10.26 -2.21
CA LEU A 86 -12.99 10.91 -2.41
C LEU A 86 -12.73 11.34 -3.87
N ILE A 87 -13.15 10.51 -4.83
CA ILE A 87 -12.82 10.66 -6.26
C ILE A 87 -14.07 10.95 -7.12
N GLY A 88 -15.27 10.64 -6.62
CA GLY A 88 -16.52 10.75 -7.37
C GLY A 88 -16.87 9.51 -8.20
N THR A 89 -15.99 8.51 -8.29
CA THR A 89 -16.24 7.25 -9.02
C THR A 89 -15.52 6.08 -8.38
N SER A 90 -16.09 4.87 -8.51
CA SER A 90 -15.45 3.60 -8.14
C SER A 90 -14.88 2.83 -9.34
N LEU A 91 -14.94 3.41 -10.54
CA LEU A 91 -14.56 2.77 -11.80
C LEU A 91 -13.34 3.43 -12.44
N GLY A 92 -12.62 2.64 -13.24
CA GLY A 92 -11.43 3.07 -13.99
C GLY A 92 -10.19 3.26 -13.12
N VAL A 93 -9.15 3.85 -13.72
CA VAL A 93 -7.85 4.13 -13.08
C VAL A 93 -8.03 4.92 -11.78
N ALA A 94 -8.83 5.99 -11.82
CA ALA A 94 -9.03 6.84 -10.65
C ALA A 94 -9.69 6.09 -9.49
N GLY A 95 -10.77 5.33 -9.74
CA GLY A 95 -11.48 4.57 -8.70
C GLY A 95 -10.67 3.39 -8.13
N ALA A 96 -9.73 2.83 -8.89
CA ALA A 96 -8.89 1.73 -8.42
C ALA A 96 -7.77 2.19 -7.47
N ILE A 97 -7.32 3.44 -7.55
CA ILE A 97 -6.16 3.93 -6.78
C ILE A 97 -6.40 3.90 -5.25
N PRO A 98 -7.50 4.43 -4.68
CA PRO A 98 -7.68 4.44 -3.22
C PRO A 98 -7.62 3.07 -2.54
N PRO A 99 -8.33 2.03 -3.01
CA PRO A 99 -8.22 0.71 -2.40
C PRO A 99 -6.83 0.10 -2.58
N LEU A 100 -6.16 0.34 -3.72
CA LEU A 100 -4.76 -0.08 -3.93
C LEU A 100 -3.81 0.58 -2.92
N VAL A 101 -3.98 1.88 -2.64
CA VAL A 101 -3.18 2.60 -1.65
C VAL A 101 -3.46 2.11 -0.23
N ALA A 102 -4.73 1.96 0.13
CA ALA A 102 -5.12 1.48 1.46
C ALA A 102 -4.65 0.04 1.72
N GLY A 103 -4.61 -0.79 0.67
CA GLY A 103 -4.00 -2.11 0.71
C GLY A 103 -2.48 -2.03 0.79
N GLY A 104 -1.82 -1.27 -0.08
CA GLY A 104 -0.35 -1.22 -0.19
C GLY A 104 0.36 -0.56 0.97
N ALA A 105 -0.17 0.53 1.51
CA ALA A 105 0.44 1.30 2.60
C ALA A 105 0.78 0.46 3.85
N PRO A 106 -0.10 -0.37 4.42
CA PRO A 106 0.23 -1.15 5.62
C PRO A 106 1.23 -2.28 5.32
N PHE A 107 1.24 -2.87 4.11
CA PHE A 107 2.30 -3.81 3.72
C PHE A 107 3.66 -3.12 3.65
N LEU A 108 3.71 -1.94 3.04
CA LEU A 108 4.95 -1.17 2.95
C LEU A 108 5.42 -0.70 4.33
N ALA A 109 4.50 -0.26 5.20
CA ALA A 109 4.83 0.12 6.57
C ALA A 109 5.54 -1.00 7.33
N ARG A 110 5.02 -2.23 7.20
CA ARG A 110 5.67 -3.38 7.83
C ARG A 110 7.03 -3.70 7.22
N LEU A 111 7.16 -3.59 5.91
CA LEU A 111 8.44 -3.79 5.21
C LEU A 111 9.49 -2.80 5.73
N VAL A 112 9.15 -1.51 5.80
CA VAL A 112 10.02 -0.46 6.33
C VAL A 112 10.39 -0.74 7.78
N GLU A 113 9.43 -1.10 8.63
CA GLU A 113 9.70 -1.43 10.02
C GLU A 113 10.71 -2.59 10.14
N THR A 114 10.52 -3.66 9.36
CA THR A 114 11.44 -4.82 9.39
C THR A 114 12.83 -4.45 8.90
N SER A 115 12.95 -3.71 7.79
CA SER A 115 14.24 -3.28 7.26
C SER A 115 15.00 -2.38 8.23
N LEU A 116 14.30 -1.47 8.94
CA LEU A 116 14.94 -0.64 9.98
C LEU A 116 15.41 -1.46 11.19
N ARG A 117 14.71 -2.54 11.53
CA ARG A 117 15.12 -3.45 12.63
C ARG A 117 16.32 -4.32 12.29
N GLU A 118 16.60 -4.55 11.00
CA GLU A 118 17.76 -5.30 10.53
C GLU A 118 19.07 -4.47 10.59
N VAL A 119 18.97 -3.14 10.67
CA VAL A 119 20.14 -2.28 10.82
C VAL A 119 20.73 -2.45 12.23
N ASP A 120 22.03 -2.69 12.29
CA ASP A 120 22.74 -2.99 13.53
C ASP A 120 22.63 -1.82 14.52
N ARG A 121 22.33 -2.14 15.78
CA ARG A 121 22.04 -1.15 16.83
C ARG A 121 23.26 -0.29 17.17
N GLY A 122 24.46 -0.80 16.89
CA GLY A 122 25.74 -0.11 17.13
C GLY A 122 25.92 1.19 16.33
N ILE A 123 25.11 1.44 15.29
CA ILE A 123 25.13 2.71 14.53
C ILE A 123 24.21 3.77 15.15
N ILE A 124 23.22 3.36 15.96
CA ILE A 124 22.28 4.28 16.61
C ILE A 124 22.85 4.83 17.93
N GLU A 125 23.77 4.08 18.56
CA GLU A 125 24.44 4.43 19.82
C GLU A 125 25.78 5.17 19.62
N ALA A 126 26.26 5.30 18.37
CA ALA A 126 27.49 6.00 17.99
C ALA A 126 27.20 7.45 17.56
#